data_AF-A0AAX1UE01-F1
#
_entry.id   AF-A0AAX1UE01-F1
#
_cell.length_a   1.000
_cell.length_b   1.000
_cell.length_c   1.000
_cell.angle_alpha   90.00
_cell.angle_beta   90.00
_cell.angle_gamma   90.00
#
_symmetry.space_group_name_H-M   'P 1'
#
loop_
_entity.id
_entity.type
_entity.pdbx_description
1 polymer ?
#
loop_
_entity_poly.entity_id
_entity_poly.type
_entity_poly.pdbx_seq_one_letter_code
_entity_poly.pdbx_strand_id
1 'polypeptide(L)'
;MKMQDIFGNTGYLAGAVPLSIQELGFAYLNDIGLWNITINNKNVECINGTIRVSQLLDIFEHHCSCFHNQNDVLIQEQQKMIDKIKAFDPDEIIELVQE
;
A
#
# COMPACT_ATOMS: atom_id res chain seq x y z
N MET A 1 12.11 7.74 -0.59
CA MET A 1 11.85 6.94 -1.82
C MET A 1 10.45 7.19 -2.34
N LYS A 2 10.15 6.68 -3.54
CA LYS A 2 8.79 6.68 -4.12
C LYS A 2 8.22 5.26 -4.13
N MET A 3 6.89 5.17 -4.25
CA MET A 3 6.21 3.88 -4.42
C MET A 3 6.74 3.07 -5.62
N GLN A 4 7.15 3.75 -6.70
CA GLN A 4 7.72 3.08 -7.89
C GLN A 4 8.96 2.25 -7.57
N ASP A 5 9.76 2.66 -6.57
CA ASP A 5 11.00 1.97 -6.19
C ASP A 5 10.69 0.58 -5.58
N ILE A 6 9.56 0.43 -4.88
CA ILE A 6 9.11 -0.84 -4.28
C ILE A 6 8.36 -1.70 -5.30
N PHE A 7 7.43 -1.10 -6.02
CA PHE A 7 6.52 -1.85 -6.89
C PHE A 7 7.21 -2.29 -8.19
N GLY A 8 8.15 -1.49 -8.69
CA GLY A 8 8.86 -1.74 -9.94
C GLY A 8 7.87 -1.93 -11.09
N ASN A 9 7.85 -3.14 -11.66
CA ASN A 9 6.95 -3.50 -12.77
C ASN A 9 5.55 -3.97 -12.31
N THR A 10 5.28 -4.05 -11.00
CA THR A 10 3.94 -4.40 -10.51
C THR A 10 3.01 -3.21 -10.69
N GLY A 11 1.87 -3.41 -11.36
CA GLY A 11 0.87 -2.37 -11.56
C GLY A 11 0.23 -1.92 -10.24
N TYR A 12 0.17 -0.61 -10.01
CA TYR A 12 -0.46 -0.04 -8.83
C TYR A 12 -1.02 1.36 -9.10
N LEU A 13 -1.95 1.78 -8.25
CA LEU A 13 -2.42 3.14 -8.08
C LEU A 13 -2.33 3.45 -6.58
N ALA A 14 -1.67 4.55 -6.24
CA ALA A 14 -1.50 4.95 -4.85
C ALA A 14 -1.82 6.43 -4.67
N GLY A 15 -2.55 6.75 -3.61
CA GLY A 15 -2.91 8.14 -3.29
C GLY A 15 -3.21 8.33 -1.82
N ALA A 16 -3.05 9.58 -1.36
CA ALA A 16 -3.40 9.99 -0.01
C ALA A 16 -4.69 10.82 -0.02
N VAL A 17 -5.75 10.30 0.61
CA VAL A 17 -7.09 10.93 0.58
C VAL A 17 -7.69 10.98 1.99
N PRO A 18 -8.63 11.91 2.27
CA PRO A 18 -9.29 11.96 3.56
C PRO A 18 -10.27 10.81 3.72
N LEU A 19 -9.99 9.88 4.62
CA LEU A 19 -10.87 8.75 4.93
C LEU A 19 -11.50 8.87 6.32
N SER A 20 -12.56 8.10 6.55
CA SER A 20 -13.24 8.00 7.85
C SER A 20 -12.84 6.76 8.66
N ILE A 21 -11.82 6.03 8.20
CA ILE A 21 -11.28 4.83 8.87
C ILE A 21 -10.25 5.23 9.94
N GLN A 22 -9.99 4.34 10.90
CA GLN A 22 -9.00 4.60 11.95
C GLN A 22 -7.59 4.20 11.51
N GLU A 23 -7.51 3.19 10.66
CA GLU A 23 -6.30 2.63 10.09
C GLU A 23 -5.58 3.67 9.23
N LEU A 24 -4.26 3.47 9.05
CA LEU A 24 -3.45 4.35 8.20
C LEU A 24 -3.85 4.26 6.73
N GLY A 25 -4.33 3.10 6.29
CA GLY A 25 -4.71 2.89 4.91
C GLY A 25 -5.11 1.44 4.65
N PHE A 26 -5.36 1.14 3.38
CA PHE A 26 -5.66 -0.22 2.94
C PHE A 26 -5.09 -0.47 1.55
N ALA A 27 -4.84 -1.74 1.24
CA ALA A 27 -4.44 -2.22 -0.08
C ALA A 27 -5.55 -3.13 -0.65
N TYR A 28 -5.90 -2.88 -1.90
CA TYR A 28 -6.96 -3.60 -2.59
C TYR A 28 -6.49 -4.09 -3.96
N LEU A 29 -6.48 -5.40 -4.17
CA LEU A 29 -6.20 -5.98 -5.47
C LEU A 29 -7.47 -5.96 -6.33
N ASN A 30 -7.49 -5.13 -7.36
CA ASN A 30 -8.67 -4.93 -8.19
C ASN A 30 -8.93 -6.08 -9.18
N ASP A 31 -10.03 -5.98 -9.93
CA ASP A 31 -10.51 -7.02 -10.86
C ASP A 31 -9.56 -7.37 -12.00
N ILE A 32 -8.59 -6.50 -12.31
CA ILE A 32 -7.58 -6.69 -13.35
C ILE A 32 -6.17 -6.99 -12.80
N GLY A 33 -6.02 -7.21 -11.50
CA GLY A 33 -4.74 -7.55 -10.87
C GLY A 33 -3.82 -6.35 -10.61
N LEU A 34 -4.39 -5.15 -10.47
CA LEU A 34 -3.68 -3.93 -10.10
C LEU A 34 -3.94 -3.59 -8.61
N TRP A 35 -2.89 -3.16 -7.92
CA TRP A 35 -2.97 -2.77 -6.50
C TRP A 35 -3.46 -1.34 -6.33
N ASN A 36 -4.65 -1.15 -5.77
CA ASN A 36 -5.16 0.13 -5.31
C ASN A 36 -4.77 0.34 -3.85
N ILE A 37 -3.92 1.33 -3.57
CA ILE A 37 -3.37 1.59 -2.25
C ILE A 37 -3.83 2.97 -1.82
N THR A 38 -4.62 3.02 -0.75
CA THR A 38 -5.19 4.28 -0.27
C THR A 38 -4.65 4.58 1.11
N ILE A 39 -3.97 5.72 1.25
CA ILE A 39 -3.48 6.21 2.54
C ILE A 39 -4.46 7.26 3.06
N ASN A 40 -4.83 7.13 4.33
CA ASN A 40 -5.67 8.08 5.04
C ASN A 40 -4.85 9.30 5.45
N ASN A 41 -5.00 10.42 4.73
CA ASN A 41 -4.26 11.65 5.04
C ASN A 41 -4.74 12.37 6.32
N LYS A 42 -5.82 11.89 6.96
CA LYS A 42 -6.26 12.35 8.28
C LYS A 42 -5.63 11.55 9.43
N ASN A 43 -4.98 10.43 9.13
CA ASN A 43 -4.31 9.63 10.14
C ASN A 43 -3.06 10.40 10.65
N VAL A 44 -2.86 10.43 11.97
CA VAL A 44 -1.73 11.11 12.63
C VAL A 44 -0.37 10.57 12.19
N GLU A 45 -0.35 9.34 11.69
CA GLU A 45 0.84 8.65 11.20
C GLU A 45 1.19 9.01 9.74
N CYS A 46 0.28 9.65 9.00
CA CYS A 46 0.54 10.20 7.66
C CYS A 46 0.96 11.67 7.78
N ILE A 47 2.27 11.92 7.85
CA ILE A 47 2.81 13.27 8.09
C ILE A 47 3.23 13.89 6.77
N ASN A 48 2.66 15.06 6.44
CA ASN A 48 3.00 15.84 5.23
C ASN A 48 2.90 15.03 3.92
N GLY A 49 1.94 14.09 3.83
CA GLY A 49 1.78 13.23 2.64
C GLY A 49 2.87 12.17 2.49
N THR A 50 3.47 11.74 3.61
CA THR A 50 4.48 10.69 3.63
C THR A 50 4.15 9.63 4.66
N ILE A 51 4.67 8.42 4.44
CA ILE A 51 4.61 7.28 5.37
C ILE A 51 5.98 6.58 5.40
N ARG A 52 6.22 5.71 6.37
CA ARG A 52 7.39 4.82 6.44
C ARG A 52 7.16 3.52 5.67
N VAL A 53 8.23 2.85 5.29
CA VAL A 53 8.18 1.48 4.72
C VAL A 53 7.48 0.50 5.67
N SER A 54 7.78 0.54 6.97
CA SER A 54 7.11 -0.28 7.99
C SER A 54 5.60 -0.10 8.04
N GLN A 55 5.12 1.12 7.79
CA GLN A 55 3.71 1.44 7.74
C GLN A 55 3.03 0.89 6.48
N LEU A 56 3.70 0.96 5.32
CA LEU A 56 3.21 0.29 4.11
C LEU A 56 3.16 -1.23 4.29
N LEU A 57 4.16 -1.80 4.98
CA LEU A 57 4.17 -3.22 5.29
C LEU A 57 2.96 -3.63 6.14
N ASP A 58 2.66 -2.88 7.20
CA ASP A 58 1.51 -3.14 8.08
C ASP A 58 0.18 -3.15 7.30
N ILE A 59 0.00 -2.20 6.37
CA ILE A 59 -1.16 -2.17 5.48
C ILE A 59 -1.28 -3.46 4.67
N PHE A 60 -0.18 -3.96 4.11
CA PHE A 60 -0.20 -5.20 3.34
C PHE A 60 -0.40 -6.43 4.23
N GLU A 61 0.09 -6.43 5.46
CA GLU A 61 -0.05 -7.57 6.39
C GLU A 61 -1.46 -7.66 6.99
N HIS A 62 -2.12 -6.53 7.27
CA HIS A 62 -3.35 -6.49 8.07
C HIS A 62 -4.56 -5.84 7.39
N HIS A 63 -4.35 -5.02 6.37
CA HIS A 63 -5.39 -4.20 5.74
C HIS A 63 -5.49 -4.44 4.22
N CYS A 64 -5.31 -5.70 3.83
CA CYS A 64 -5.33 -6.15 2.44
C CYS A 64 -6.65 -6.88 2.10
N SER A 65 -7.20 -6.61 0.91
CA SER A 65 -8.37 -7.31 0.37
C SER A 65 -8.34 -7.33 -1.16
N CYS A 66 -9.32 -7.99 -1.81
CA CYS A 66 -9.37 -8.07 -3.27
C CYS A 66 -10.79 -8.10 -3.85
N PHE A 67 -10.88 -7.88 -5.16
CA PHE A 67 -12.10 -8.13 -5.93
C PHE A 67 -12.39 -9.63 -5.99
N HIS A 68 -13.66 -10.01 -6.09
CA HIS A 68 -14.08 -11.41 -5.90
C HIS A 68 -13.41 -12.42 -6.85
N ASN A 69 -12.96 -11.97 -8.05
CA ASN A 69 -12.30 -12.81 -9.06
C ASN A 69 -10.79 -13.00 -8.79
N GLN A 70 -10.22 -12.29 -7.81
CA GLN A 70 -8.81 -12.37 -7.43
C GLN A 70 -8.57 -13.20 -6.16
N ASN A 71 -9.61 -13.76 -5.53
CA ASN A 71 -9.47 -14.49 -4.27
C ASN A 71 -8.44 -15.63 -4.35
N ASP A 72 -8.38 -16.33 -5.47
CA ASP A 72 -7.46 -17.46 -5.68
C ASP A 72 -5.99 -17.03 -5.77
N VAL A 73 -5.72 -15.76 -6.11
CA VAL A 73 -4.36 -15.22 -6.28
C VAL A 73 -3.96 -14.24 -5.18
N LEU A 74 -4.91 -13.76 -4.37
CA LEU A 74 -4.68 -12.71 -3.38
C LEU A 74 -3.50 -13.04 -2.45
N ILE A 75 -3.50 -14.21 -1.83
CA ILE A 75 -2.44 -14.61 -0.89
C ILE A 75 -1.07 -14.61 -1.56
N GLN A 76 -0.99 -15.09 -2.80
CA GLN A 76 0.26 -15.12 -3.55
C GLN A 76 0.74 -13.71 -3.90
N GLU A 77 -0.15 -12.84 -4.39
CA GLU A 77 0.19 -11.46 -4.76
C GLU A 77 0.53 -10.61 -3.54
N GLN A 78 -0.22 -10.78 -2.44
CA GLN A 78 0.05 -10.13 -1.15
C GLN A 78 1.44 -10.52 -0.63
N GLN A 79 1.78 -11.82 -0.64
CA GLN A 79 3.09 -12.27 -0.19
C GLN A 79 4.23 -11.71 -1.05
N LYS A 80 4.06 -11.69 -2.38
CA LYS A 80 5.04 -11.05 -3.28
C LYS A 80 5.28 -9.59 -2.92
N MET A 81 4.21 -8.85 -2.58
CA MET A 81 4.34 -7.45 -2.18
C MET A 81 5.01 -7.30 -0.82
N ILE A 82 4.64 -8.12 0.17
CA ILE A 82 5.29 -8.16 1.48
C ILE A 82 6.79 -8.41 1.34
N ASP A 83 7.19 -9.39 0.52
CA ASP A 83 8.60 -9.73 0.30
C ASP A 83 9.37 -8.57 -0.36
N LYS A 84 8.75 -7.87 -1.31
CA LYS A 84 9.32 -6.67 -1.93
C LYS A 84 9.49 -5.53 -0.91
N ILE A 85 8.48 -5.26 -0.09
CA ILE A 85 8.53 -4.19 0.92
C ILE A 85 9.61 -4.47 1.96
N LYS A 86 9.72 -5.74 2.42
CA LYS A 86 10.73 -6.17 3.40
C LYS A 86 12.19 -6.06 2.92
N ALA A 87 12.42 -5.85 1.63
CA ALA A 87 13.76 -5.63 1.09
C ALA A 87 14.30 -4.21 1.37
N PHE A 88 13.46 -3.28 1.83
CA PHE A 88 13.82 -1.89 2.13
C PHE A 88 13.98 -1.64 3.63
N ASP A 89 14.65 -0.54 3.98
CA ASP A 89 14.78 -0.10 5.37
C ASP A 89 13.39 0.28 5.92
N PRO A 90 12.91 -0.33 7.02
CA PRO A 90 11.58 -0.07 7.59
C PRO A 90 11.34 1.39 8.01
N ASP A 91 12.41 2.16 8.29
CA ASP A 91 12.32 3.57 8.66
C ASP A 91 12.44 4.53 7.46
N GLU A 92 12.69 4.01 6.26
CA GLU A 92 12.76 4.82 5.06
C GLU A 92 11.40 5.46 4.75
N ILE A 93 11.43 6.73 4.35
CA ILE A 93 10.23 7.53 4.07
C ILE A 93 9.81 7.35 2.61
N ILE A 94 8.53 7.05 2.40
CA ILE A 94 7.85 6.96 1.13
C ILE A 94 7.08 8.25 0.89
N GLU A 95 7.41 8.94 -0.19
CA GLU A 95 6.65 10.09 -0.69
C GLU A 95 5.41 9.60 -1.45
N LEU A 96 4.22 10.01 -1.00
CA LEU A 96 2.98 9.73 -1.70
C LEU A 96 2.74 10.80 -2.76
N VAL A 97 2.27 10.39 -3.93
CA VAL A 97 1.87 11.33 -4.97
C VAL A 97 0.61 12.04 -4.48
N GLN A 98 0.71 13.36 -4.27
CA GLN A 98 -0.45 14.22 -4.08
C GLN A 98 -1.01 14.52 -5.47
N GLU A 99 -2.22 14.08 -5.77
CA GLU A 99 -2.99 14.56 -6.92
C GLU A 99 -3.56 15.96 -6.65
#